data_AF-A0A1S9AZG9-F1
#
_entry.id   AF-A0A1S9AZG9-F1
#
_cell.length_a   1.000
_cell.length_b   1.000
_cell.length_c   1.000
_cell.angle_alpha   90.00
_cell.angle_beta   90.00
_cell.angle_gamma   90.00
#
_symmetry.space_group_name_H-M   'P 1'
#
loop_
_entity.id
_entity.type
_entity.pdbx_description
1 polymer ?
#
loop_
_entity_poly.entity_id
_entity_poly.type
_entity_poly.pdbx_seq_one_letter_code
_entity_poly.pdbx_strand_id
1 'polypeptide(L)'
;MKIGLLPALLLLATALHAQTKPTTPVPKPDLVAANTVEARVQQYYADLTQRLRAIYEAPGDGRAISLLSTATEEFGARRKALRLELAHLQPTLPAAERQALLKRLQQGPWRQEQQAILQTPAAAKIPDRTVRNPALETALQRFNDARLAELLPADAATR
;
A
#
# COMPACT_ATOMS: atom_id res chain seq x y z
N MET A 1 -8.05 76.58 -10.22
CA MET A 1 -7.61 77.35 -9.02
C MET A 1 -7.99 76.55 -7.78
N LYS A 2 -7.10 76.60 -6.78
CA LYS A 2 -7.07 75.80 -5.54
C LYS A 2 -8.42 75.70 -4.81
N ILE A 3 -8.76 74.48 -4.37
CA ILE A 3 -9.58 74.26 -3.17
C ILE A 3 -8.83 73.21 -2.32
N GLY A 4 -8.15 73.68 -1.27
CA GLY A 4 -7.77 72.86 -0.11
C GLY A 4 -9.01 72.56 0.73
N LEU A 5 -9.00 71.80 1.81
CA LEU A 5 -7.98 71.29 2.73
C LEU A 5 -8.74 70.23 3.56
N LEU A 6 -8.08 69.12 3.91
CA LEU A 6 -8.57 68.04 4.79
C LEU A 6 -8.96 68.54 6.21
N PRO A 7 -9.81 67.79 6.95
CA PRO A 7 -9.30 66.75 7.86
C PRO A 7 -10.09 65.42 7.72
N ALA A 8 -9.44 64.27 7.57
CA ALA A 8 -8.88 63.45 8.65
C ALA A 8 -9.94 62.95 9.66
N LEU A 9 -10.35 61.68 9.51
CA LEU A 9 -10.66 60.83 10.65
C LEU A 9 -10.28 59.38 10.30
N LEU A 10 -9.12 58.96 10.81
CA LEU A 10 -8.71 57.56 10.89
C LEU A 10 -9.55 56.86 11.97
N LEU A 11 -10.16 55.73 11.62
CA LEU A 11 -10.61 54.73 12.57
C LEU A 11 -9.92 53.41 12.21
N LEU A 12 -8.78 53.16 12.86
CA LEU A 12 -8.18 51.83 12.91
C LEU A 12 -9.05 50.95 13.81
N ALA A 13 -9.77 50.01 13.21
CA ALA A 13 -10.31 48.86 13.93
C ALA A 13 -9.20 47.82 14.07
N THR A 14 -8.50 47.81 15.20
CA THR A 14 -7.64 46.69 15.59
C THR A 14 -8.52 45.47 15.89
N ALA A 15 -8.61 44.55 14.93
CA ALA A 15 -9.15 43.22 15.16
C ALA A 15 -8.19 42.46 16.08
N LEU A 16 -8.59 42.33 17.35
CA LEU A 16 -7.95 41.49 18.34
C LEU A 16 -8.06 40.03 17.86
N HIS A 17 -7.07 39.54 17.14
CA HIS A 17 -6.95 38.11 16.83
C HIS A 17 -6.60 37.38 18.12
N ALA A 18 -7.62 36.82 18.76
CA ALA A 18 -7.44 35.77 19.75
C ALA A 18 -6.65 34.63 19.10
N GLN A 19 -5.37 34.51 19.43
CA GLN A 19 -4.58 33.34 19.10
C GLN A 19 -5.13 32.15 19.89
N THR A 20 -6.04 31.40 19.28
CA THR A 20 -6.30 30.02 19.66
C THR A 20 -5.04 29.24 19.36
N LYS A 21 -4.27 28.96 20.42
CA LYS A 21 -3.16 28.01 20.42
C LYS A 21 -3.67 26.72 19.73
N PRO A 22 -3.09 26.29 18.60
CA PRO A 22 -3.47 25.01 18.02
C PRO A 22 -2.98 23.93 18.99
N THR A 23 -3.89 23.41 19.81
CA THR A 23 -3.69 22.18 20.55
C THR A 23 -3.54 21.10 19.49
N THR A 24 -2.30 20.77 19.13
CA THR A 24 -2.02 19.62 18.29
C THR A 24 -2.49 18.41 19.09
N PRO A 25 -3.53 17.67 18.67
CA PRO A 25 -3.93 16.49 19.39
C PRO A 25 -2.75 15.51 19.33
N VAL A 26 -2.22 15.12 20.49
CA VAL A 26 -1.20 14.08 20.56
C VAL A 26 -1.82 12.82 19.95
N PRO A 27 -1.26 12.29 18.84
CA PRO A 27 -1.84 11.13 18.19
C PRO A 27 -1.79 9.95 19.16
N LYS A 28 -2.91 9.23 19.29
CA LYS A 28 -2.98 8.03 20.12
C LYS A 28 -1.90 7.03 19.67
N PRO A 29 -1.19 6.34 20.58
CA PRO A 29 -0.14 5.39 20.22
C PRO A 29 -0.57 4.34 19.19
N ASP A 30 -1.81 3.85 19.28
CA ASP A 30 -2.37 2.87 18.34
C ASP A 30 -2.55 3.42 16.92
N LEU A 31 -2.85 4.72 16.77
CA LEU A 31 -2.96 5.38 15.47
C LEU A 31 -1.59 5.54 14.80
N VAL A 32 -0.54 5.82 15.57
CA VAL A 32 0.84 5.89 15.07
C VAL A 32 1.32 4.51 14.63
N ALA A 33 1.02 3.48 15.42
CA ALA A 33 1.30 2.10 15.05
C ALA A 33 0.56 1.68 13.77
N ALA A 34 -0.72 2.06 13.63
CA ALA A 34 -1.50 1.78 12.43
C ALA A 34 -0.94 2.42 11.17
N ASN A 35 -0.56 3.70 11.24
CA ASN A 35 0.07 4.39 10.10
C ASN A 35 1.41 3.75 9.73
N THR A 36 2.17 3.27 10.72
CA THR A 36 3.46 2.59 10.48
C THR A 36 3.27 1.25 9.79
N VAL A 37 2.32 0.43 10.27
CA VAL A 37 2.00 -0.86 9.65
C VAL A 37 1.47 -0.66 8.23
N GLU A 38 0.60 0.34 8.01
CA GLU A 38 0.11 0.69 6.68
C GLU A 38 1.24 1.06 5.72
N ALA A 39 2.20 1.89 6.14
CA ALA A 39 3.36 2.24 5.31
C ALA A 39 4.18 0.99 4.94
N ARG A 40 4.38 0.05 5.88
CA ARG A 40 5.06 -1.22 5.60
C ARG A 40 4.28 -2.09 4.62
N VAL A 41 2.94 -2.09 4.70
CA VAL A 41 2.10 -2.80 3.72
C VAL A 41 2.21 -2.17 2.34
N GLN A 42 2.21 -0.83 2.22
CA GLN A 42 2.40 -0.17 0.93
C GLN A 42 3.77 -0.50 0.33
N GLN A 43 4.83 -0.48 1.13
CA GLN A 43 6.17 -0.88 0.68
C GLN A 43 6.20 -2.35 0.23
N TYR A 44 5.56 -3.25 0.99
CA TYR A 44 5.46 -4.67 0.62
C TYR A 44 4.82 -4.84 -0.76
N TYR A 45 3.71 -4.16 -1.04
CA TYR A 45 3.05 -4.27 -2.32
C TYR A 45 3.84 -3.61 -3.45
N ALA A 46 4.51 -2.47 -3.20
CA ALA A 46 5.39 -1.85 -4.19
C ALA A 46 6.52 -2.79 -4.61
N ASP A 47 7.20 -3.40 -3.63
CA ASP A 47 8.27 -4.37 -3.89
C ASP A 47 7.75 -5.61 -4.63
N LEU A 48 6.56 -6.11 -4.24
CA LEU A 48 5.94 -7.28 -4.87
C LEU A 48 5.59 -6.98 -6.33
N THR A 49 5.03 -5.81 -6.61
CA THR A 49 4.72 -5.36 -7.97
C THR A 49 5.97 -5.25 -8.83
N GLN A 50 7.06 -4.68 -8.29
CA GLN A 50 8.35 -4.64 -8.99
C GLN A 50 8.88 -6.05 -9.27
N ARG A 51 8.78 -6.97 -8.30
CA ARG A 51 9.20 -8.36 -8.47
C ARG A 51 8.38 -9.09 -9.53
N LEU A 52 7.05 -8.89 -9.54
CA LEU A 52 6.16 -9.46 -10.56
C LEU A 52 6.58 -9.01 -11.96
N ARG A 53 6.83 -7.72 -12.15
CA ARG A 53 7.31 -7.19 -13.43
C ARG A 53 8.59 -7.90 -13.88
N ALA A 54 9.57 -8.03 -12.99
CA ALA A 54 10.83 -8.72 -13.28
C ALA A 54 10.66 -10.21 -13.65
N ILE A 55 9.68 -10.90 -13.03
CA ILE A 55 9.37 -12.30 -13.34
C ILE A 55 8.82 -12.42 -14.77
N TYR A 56 7.82 -11.60 -15.11
CA TYR A 56 7.15 -11.67 -16.42
C TYR A 56 8.08 -11.21 -17.56
N GLU A 57 8.92 -10.20 -17.32
CA GLU A 57 9.87 -9.66 -18.30
C GLU A 57 11.21 -10.41 -18.34
N ALA A 58 11.37 -11.50 -17.58
CA ALA A 58 12.62 -12.25 -17.52
C ALA A 58 13.03 -12.77 -18.92
N PRO A 59 14.30 -12.60 -19.35
CA PRO A 59 14.75 -12.94 -20.70
C PRO A 59 14.77 -14.45 -20.99
N GLY A 60 14.62 -15.29 -19.96
CA GLY A 60 14.58 -16.74 -20.10
C GLY A 60 13.99 -17.43 -18.88
N ASP A 61 13.65 -18.70 -19.03
CA ASP A 61 12.93 -19.46 -18.00
C ASP A 61 13.77 -19.71 -16.76
N GLY A 62 15.07 -19.97 -16.89
CA GLY A 62 15.95 -20.14 -15.71
C GLY A 62 15.97 -18.90 -14.81
N ARG A 63 15.94 -17.70 -15.40
CA ARG A 63 15.85 -16.45 -14.64
C ARG A 63 14.47 -16.26 -14.02
N ALA A 64 13.40 -16.56 -14.75
CA ALA A 64 12.04 -16.50 -14.24
C ALA A 64 11.84 -17.45 -13.04
N ILE A 65 12.31 -18.70 -13.15
CA ILE A 65 12.26 -19.70 -12.08
C ILE A 65 12.99 -19.19 -10.83
N SER A 66 14.22 -18.70 -10.99
CA SER A 66 14.99 -18.15 -9.86
C SER A 66 14.28 -16.97 -9.18
N LEU A 67 13.69 -16.07 -9.97
CA LEU A 67 12.93 -14.93 -9.45
C LEU A 67 11.65 -15.38 -8.73
N LEU A 68 10.92 -16.36 -9.27
CA LEU A 68 9.74 -16.95 -8.66
C LEU A 68 10.10 -17.57 -7.30
N SER A 69 11.09 -18.45 -7.25
CA SER A 69 11.53 -19.09 -6.00
C SER A 69 11.95 -18.07 -4.94
N THR A 70 12.79 -17.11 -5.32
CA THR A 70 13.24 -16.05 -4.41
C THR A 70 12.05 -15.22 -3.90
N ALA A 71 11.12 -14.87 -4.79
CA ALA A 71 9.94 -14.11 -4.41
C ALA A 71 9.03 -14.89 -3.45
N THR A 72 8.82 -16.19 -3.70
CA THR A 72 8.00 -17.05 -2.83
C THR A 72 8.56 -17.09 -1.40
N GLU A 73 9.86 -17.24 -1.24
CA GLU A 73 10.51 -17.31 0.07
C GLU A 73 10.52 -15.94 0.77
N GLU A 74 11.02 -14.91 0.09
CA GLU A 74 11.20 -13.56 0.64
C GLU A 74 9.84 -12.95 1.04
N PHE A 75 8.88 -12.92 0.11
CA PHE A 75 7.57 -12.32 0.36
C PHE A 75 6.71 -13.23 1.24
N GLY A 76 6.94 -14.54 1.25
CA GLY A 76 6.28 -15.45 2.19
C GLY A 76 6.59 -15.10 3.64
N ALA A 77 7.88 -14.88 3.97
CA ALA A 77 8.31 -14.47 5.30
C ALA A 77 7.78 -13.07 5.67
N ARG A 78 7.90 -12.10 4.76
CA ARG A 78 7.43 -10.72 4.96
C ARG A 78 5.90 -10.66 5.16
N ARG A 79 5.14 -11.39 4.35
CA ARG A 79 3.68 -11.53 4.51
C ARG A 79 3.33 -12.09 5.87
N LYS A 80 4.00 -13.15 6.32
CA LYS A 80 3.74 -13.74 7.64
C LYS A 80 3.95 -12.72 8.76
N ALA A 81 5.04 -11.96 8.71
CA ALA A 81 5.32 -10.91 9.68
C ALA A 81 4.24 -9.82 9.67
N LEU A 82 3.89 -9.28 8.49
CA LEU A 82 2.84 -8.26 8.37
C LEU A 82 1.48 -8.75 8.85
N ARG A 83 1.15 -10.02 8.59
CA ARG A 83 -0.09 -10.63 9.08
C ARG A 83 -0.15 -10.67 10.61
N LEU A 84 0.96 -11.00 11.26
CA LEU A 84 1.04 -10.99 12.71
C LEU A 84 0.89 -9.57 13.25
N GLU A 85 1.59 -8.59 12.68
CA GLU A 85 1.45 -7.18 13.06
C GLU A 85 0.00 -6.69 12.93
N LEU A 86 -0.65 -7.00 11.80
CA LEU A 86 -2.05 -6.65 11.58
C LEU A 86 -3.00 -7.38 12.53
N ALA A 87 -2.72 -8.62 12.91
CA ALA A 87 -3.53 -9.37 13.87
C ALA A 87 -3.39 -8.82 15.30
N HIS A 88 -2.22 -8.29 15.66
CA HIS A 88 -1.99 -7.64 16.95
C HIS A 88 -2.60 -6.23 17.02
N LEU A 89 -2.55 -5.48 15.91
CA LEU A 89 -3.01 -4.10 15.84
C LEU A 89 -4.55 -3.98 15.73
N GLN A 90 -5.19 -4.82 14.90
CA GLN A 90 -6.63 -4.67 14.63
C GLN A 90 -7.53 -4.69 15.90
N PRO A 91 -7.26 -5.52 16.93
CA PRO A 91 -8.04 -5.50 18.17
C PRO A 91 -7.85 -4.25 19.02
N THR A 92 -6.73 -3.52 18.87
CA THR A 92 -6.47 -2.30 19.66
C THR A 92 -7.13 -1.07 19.04
N LEU A 93 -7.54 -1.14 17.77
CA LEU A 93 -8.19 -0.06 17.07
C LEU A 93 -9.71 0.01 17.34
N PRO A 94 -10.27 1.22 17.51
CA PRO A 94 -11.71 1.45 17.44
C PRO A 94 -12.31 0.90 16.15
N ALA A 95 -13.58 0.46 16.19
CA ALA A 95 -14.24 -0.18 15.04
C ALA A 95 -14.19 0.66 13.75
N ALA A 96 -14.41 1.97 13.84
CA ALA A 96 -14.35 2.87 12.70
C ALA A 96 -12.94 2.97 12.09
N GLU A 97 -11.91 3.07 12.93
CA GLU A 97 -10.51 3.15 12.50
C GLU A 97 -10.03 1.81 11.91
N ARG A 98 -10.44 0.69 12.50
CA ARG A 98 -10.20 -0.65 11.97
C ARG A 98 -10.82 -0.82 10.59
N GLN A 99 -12.07 -0.41 10.39
CA GLN A 99 -12.74 -0.52 9.10
C GLN A 99 -12.12 0.39 8.04
N ALA A 100 -11.72 1.60 8.43
CA ALA A 100 -10.97 2.51 7.55
C ALA A 100 -9.60 1.94 7.16
N LEU A 101 -8.88 1.30 8.08
CA LEU A 101 -7.64 0.59 7.80
C LEU A 101 -7.87 -0.54 6.81
N LEU A 102 -8.80 -1.46 7.09
CA LEU A 102 -9.10 -2.60 6.22
C LEU A 102 -9.48 -2.15 4.80
N LYS A 103 -10.30 -1.10 4.67
CA LYS A 103 -10.67 -0.54 3.36
C LYS A 103 -9.44 -0.04 2.60
N ARG A 104 -8.54 0.70 3.26
CA ARG A 104 -7.30 1.21 2.63
C ARG A 104 -6.35 0.09 2.22
N LEU A 105 -6.17 -0.92 3.07
CA LEU A 105 -5.34 -2.09 2.77
C LEU A 105 -5.90 -2.87 1.58
N GLN A 106 -7.22 -3.00 1.48
CA GLN A 106 -7.84 -3.66 0.35
C GLN A 106 -7.73 -2.82 -0.92
N GLN A 107 -8.06 -1.52 -0.89
CA GLN A 107 -8.25 -0.68 -2.09
C GLN A 107 -6.99 0.05 -2.56
N GLY A 108 -5.79 -0.43 -2.21
CA GLY A 108 -4.55 0.27 -2.58
C GLY A 108 -4.28 0.29 -4.09
N PRO A 109 -3.53 1.31 -4.59
CA PRO A 109 -3.23 1.47 -6.02
C PRO A 109 -2.46 0.28 -6.61
N TRP A 110 -1.74 -0.46 -5.77
CA TRP A 110 -1.01 -1.68 -6.13
C TRP A 110 -1.84 -2.72 -6.88
N ARG A 111 -3.16 -2.82 -6.62
CA ARG A 111 -4.02 -3.78 -7.35
C ARG A 111 -4.09 -3.46 -8.84
N GLN A 112 -4.27 -2.19 -9.18
CA GLN A 112 -4.38 -1.75 -10.56
C GLN A 112 -3.06 -1.98 -11.28
N GLU A 113 -1.93 -1.70 -10.62
CA GLU A 113 -0.60 -1.94 -11.18
C GLU A 113 -0.34 -3.42 -11.41
N GLN A 114 -0.66 -4.29 -10.46
CA GLN A 114 -0.52 -5.74 -10.63
C GLN A 114 -1.40 -6.26 -11.76
N GLN A 115 -2.66 -5.79 -11.85
CA GLN A 115 -3.55 -6.15 -12.94
C GLN A 115 -3.00 -5.69 -14.30
N ALA A 116 -2.41 -4.49 -14.37
CA ALA A 116 -1.81 -3.96 -15.58
C ALA A 116 -0.61 -4.81 -16.03
N ILE A 117 0.20 -5.34 -15.10
CA ILE A 117 1.31 -6.26 -15.43
C ILE A 117 0.79 -7.52 -16.11
N LEU A 118 -0.32 -8.10 -15.61
CA LEU A 118 -0.92 -9.31 -16.19
C LEU A 118 -1.48 -9.10 -17.61
N GLN A 119 -1.74 -7.86 -17.99
CA GLN A 119 -2.22 -7.50 -19.33
C GLN A 119 -1.09 -7.21 -20.33
N THR A 120 0.17 -7.31 -19.91
CA THR A 120 1.32 -7.05 -20.80
C THR A 120 1.54 -8.19 -21.82
N PRO A 121 2.14 -7.88 -22.98
CA PRO A 121 2.56 -8.92 -23.94
C PRO A 121 3.56 -9.94 -23.35
N ALA A 122 4.33 -9.54 -22.34
CA ALA A 122 5.24 -10.43 -21.64
C ALA A 122 4.47 -11.46 -20.78
N ALA A 123 3.46 -11.01 -20.05
CA ALA A 123 2.57 -11.88 -19.28
C ALA A 123 1.78 -12.85 -20.17
N ALA A 124 1.29 -12.39 -21.33
CA ALA A 124 0.57 -13.21 -22.29
C ALA A 124 1.38 -14.42 -22.82
N LYS A 125 2.72 -14.37 -22.76
CA LYS A 125 3.61 -15.45 -23.21
C LYS A 125 3.86 -16.53 -22.15
N ILE A 126 3.51 -16.28 -20.88
CA ILE A 126 3.80 -17.24 -19.79
C ILE A 126 3.11 -18.59 -20.00
N PRO A 127 1.83 -18.68 -20.39
CA PRO A 127 1.19 -19.97 -20.64
C PRO A 127 1.96 -20.84 -21.64
N ASP A 128 2.42 -20.25 -22.75
CA ASP A 128 3.21 -20.99 -23.75
C ASP A 128 4.59 -21.41 -23.20
N ARG A 129 5.19 -20.58 -22.33
CA ARG A 129 6.47 -20.91 -21.69
C ARG A 129 6.33 -22.05 -20.69
N THR A 130 5.26 -22.07 -19.90
CA THR A 130 5.01 -23.14 -18.92
C THR A 130 4.74 -24.47 -19.61
N VAL A 131 4.03 -24.48 -20.74
CA VAL A 131 3.83 -25.70 -21.56
C VAL A 131 5.15 -26.30 -22.04
N ARG A 132 6.12 -25.45 -22.43
CA ARG A 132 7.44 -25.91 -22.89
C ARG A 132 8.41 -26.24 -21.75
N ASN A 133 8.12 -25.81 -20.52
CA ASN A 133 9.02 -25.93 -19.39
C ASN A 133 8.27 -26.25 -18.08
N PRO A 134 8.14 -27.55 -17.74
CA PRO A 134 7.45 -27.99 -16.51
C PRO A 134 8.06 -27.43 -15.21
N ALA A 135 9.35 -27.10 -15.19
CA ALA A 135 9.98 -26.50 -14.02
C ALA A 135 9.50 -25.06 -13.79
N LEU A 136 9.25 -24.31 -14.88
CA LEU A 136 8.65 -22.98 -14.80
C LEU A 136 7.20 -23.06 -14.32
N GLU A 137 6.43 -24.01 -14.84
CA GLU A 137 5.06 -24.27 -14.38
C GLU A 137 5.02 -24.55 -12.87
N THR A 138 5.88 -25.46 -12.41
CA THR A 138 5.97 -25.82 -10.98
C THR A 138 6.35 -24.61 -10.12
N ALA A 139 7.31 -23.79 -10.56
CA ALA A 139 7.71 -22.59 -9.82
C ALA A 139 6.59 -21.54 -9.77
N LEU A 140 5.87 -21.35 -10.89
CA LEU A 140 4.74 -20.43 -10.96
C LEU A 140 3.57 -20.90 -10.09
N GLN A 141 3.28 -22.19 -10.07
CA GLN A 141 2.25 -22.78 -9.22
C GLN A 141 2.55 -22.53 -7.74
N ARG A 142 3.78 -22.81 -7.29
CA ARG A 142 4.21 -22.53 -5.90
C ARG A 142 4.07 -21.05 -5.54
N PHE A 143 4.40 -20.15 -6.47
CA PHE A 143 4.24 -18.72 -6.28
C PHE A 143 2.77 -18.32 -6.11
N ASN A 144 1.87 -18.87 -6.92
CA ASN A 144 0.43 -18.63 -6.83
C ASN A 144 -0.17 -19.20 -5.54
N ASP A 145 0.20 -20.43 -5.18
CA ASP A 145 -0.25 -21.12 -3.96
C ASP A 145 0.19 -20.39 -2.68
N ALA A 146 1.31 -19.67 -2.74
CA ALA A 146 1.76 -18.84 -1.63
C ALA A 146 0.83 -17.64 -1.36
N ARG A 147 -0.08 -17.29 -2.29
CA ARG A 147 -1.09 -16.22 -2.16
C ARG A 147 -0.50 -14.91 -1.61
N LEU A 148 0.63 -14.50 -2.18
CA LEU A 148 1.44 -13.39 -1.67
C LEU A 148 0.71 -12.03 -1.71
N ALA A 149 -0.27 -11.86 -2.58
CA ALA A 149 -1.09 -10.64 -2.60
C ALA A 149 -2.09 -10.55 -1.43
N GLU A 150 -2.27 -11.62 -0.65
CA GLU A 150 -3.31 -11.70 0.38
C GLU A 150 -2.77 -11.55 1.81
N LEU A 151 -2.75 -10.31 2.27
CA LEU A 151 -2.40 -9.98 3.64
C LEU A 151 -3.56 -10.20 4.61
N LEU A 152 -4.81 -9.98 4.20
CA LEU A 152 -5.97 -10.17 5.06
C LEU A 152 -6.62 -11.53 4.78
N PRO A 153 -7.04 -12.32 5.79
CA PRO A 153 -7.88 -13.49 5.56
C PRO A 153 -9.22 -13.04 4.97
N ALA A 154 -9.83 -13.88 4.12
CA ALA A 154 -11.11 -13.61 3.46
C ALA A 154 -12.23 -13.24 4.46
N ASP A 155 -12.16 -13.76 5.68
CA ASP A 155 -13.17 -13.56 6.74
C ASP A 155 -13.02 -12.25 7.53
N ALA A 156 -12.00 -11.43 7.27
CA ALA A 156 -11.80 -10.16 7.98
C ALA A 156 -12.85 -9.07 7.65
N ALA A 157 -13.71 -9.31 6.65
CA ALA A 157 -14.74 -8.36 6.21
C ALA A 157 -16.12 -8.58 6.88
N THR A 158 -16.31 -9.66 7.63
CA THR A 158 -17.65 -10.14 8.05
C THR A 158 -17.85 -10.23 9.57
N ARG A 159 -16.91 -9.76 10.39
CA ARG A 159 -17.01 -9.76 11.86
C ARG A 159 -16.94 -8.38 12.49
#